data_AF-A0A7X8HJC2-F1
#
_entry.id   AF-A0A7X8HJC2-F1
#
_cell.length_a   1.000
_cell.length_b   1.000
_cell.length_c   1.000
_cell.angle_alpha   90.00
_cell.angle_beta   90.00
_cell.angle_gamma   90.00
#
_symmetry.space_group_name_H-M   'P 1'
#
loop_
_entity.id
_entity.type
_entity.pdbx_description
1 polymer ?
#
loop_
_entity_poly.entity_id
_entity_poly.type
_entity_poly.pdbx_seq_one_letter_code
_entity_poly.pdbx_strand_id
1 'polypeptide(L)'
;MSVFSFLKNVGAKILGSSDTTPATSDELKKELAKHQLDAEGIEVQVDGDKVTVTGPAASTEQAEKIVLALGNTMGVSSVENKLDVAQPAAEARMYTVKSGDTLWKIAEEMYGKGNGAKYNVIFEANTPMLSHPDKIYPGQVLRIPELG
;
A
#
# COMPACT_ATOMS: atom_id res chain seq x y z
N MET A 1 -13.57 8.41 -5.73
CA MET A 1 -12.53 7.70 -6.50
C MET A 1 -11.24 8.47 -6.33
N SER A 2 -10.18 7.80 -5.87
CA SER A 2 -8.90 8.42 -5.52
C SER A 2 -7.78 7.74 -6.31
N VAL A 3 -6.80 8.49 -6.80
CA VAL A 3 -5.64 7.94 -7.52
C VAL A 3 -4.39 8.12 -6.68
N PHE A 4 -3.64 7.04 -6.48
CA PHE A 4 -2.41 7.02 -5.72
C PHE A 4 -1.23 6.73 -6.65
N SER A 5 -0.12 7.45 -6.47
CA SER A 5 1.09 7.30 -7.26
C SER A 5 2.14 6.49 -6.52
N PHE A 6 2.85 5.64 -7.26
CA PHE A 6 3.87 4.73 -6.76
C PHE A 6 5.12 4.80 -7.66
N LEU A 7 6.25 4.35 -7.12
CA LEU A 7 7.49 4.25 -7.88
C LEU A 7 7.52 2.91 -8.61
N LYS A 8 7.35 2.96 -9.94
CA LYS A 8 7.30 1.79 -10.83
C LYS A 8 8.48 0.83 -10.67
N ASN A 9 9.64 1.36 -10.30
CA ASN A 9 10.90 0.63 -10.29
C ASN A 9 11.29 -0.01 -8.94
N VAL A 10 10.39 0.04 -7.97
CA VAL A 10 10.57 -0.56 -6.65
C VAL A 10 9.28 -1.28 -6.26
N GLY A 11 9.37 -2.23 -5.33
CA GLY A 11 8.20 -2.99 -4.90
C GLY A 11 8.46 -4.48 -4.76
N ALA A 12 7.43 -5.19 -4.31
CA ALA A 12 7.37 -6.64 -4.36
C ALA A 12 7.51 -7.11 -5.81
N LYS A 13 8.42 -8.06 -6.04
CA LYS A 13 8.56 -8.75 -7.32
C LYS A 13 7.56 -9.91 -7.35
N ILE A 14 6.55 -9.80 -8.19
CA ILE A 14 5.62 -10.89 -8.49
C ILE A 14 6.00 -11.55 -9.82
N LEU A 15 5.47 -12.74 -10.09
CA LEU A 15 5.87 -13.53 -11.25
C LEU A 15 5.63 -12.75 -12.55
N GLY A 16 6.67 -12.62 -13.38
CA GLY A 16 6.60 -11.94 -14.69
C GLY A 16 6.60 -10.40 -14.65
N SER A 17 6.48 -9.78 -13.47
CA SER A 17 6.56 -8.32 -13.31
C SER A 17 8.01 -7.82 -13.30
N SER A 18 8.25 -6.66 -13.91
CA SER A 18 9.51 -5.93 -13.84
C SER A 18 9.27 -4.43 -14.06
N ASP A 19 10.33 -3.62 -14.01
CA ASP A 19 10.27 -2.18 -14.29
C ASP A 19 9.77 -1.87 -15.72
N THR A 20 9.85 -2.86 -16.63
CA THR A 20 9.48 -2.73 -18.06
C THR A 20 8.33 -3.65 -18.48
N THR A 21 8.00 -4.65 -17.67
CA THR A 21 6.84 -5.53 -17.90
C THR A 21 5.81 -5.31 -16.79
N PRO A 22 4.60 -4.84 -17.14
CA PRO A 22 3.58 -4.58 -16.14
C PRO A 22 3.15 -5.87 -15.43
N ALA A 23 2.78 -5.74 -14.16
CA ALA A 23 2.14 -6.80 -13.40
C ALA A 23 0.80 -7.18 -14.05
N THR A 24 0.46 -8.47 -14.10
CA THR A 24 -0.84 -8.90 -14.61
C THR A 24 -1.91 -8.85 -13.53
N SER A 25 -3.18 -8.73 -13.93
CA SER A 25 -4.34 -8.77 -13.02
C SER A 25 -4.34 -10.00 -12.13
N ASP A 26 -4.03 -11.17 -12.69
CA ASP A 26 -4.02 -12.44 -11.95
C ASP A 26 -2.92 -12.50 -10.89
N GLU A 27 -1.72 -12.01 -11.22
CA GLU A 27 -0.60 -12.00 -10.26
C GLU A 27 -0.82 -10.96 -9.16
N LEU A 28 -1.42 -9.81 -9.48
CA LEU A 28 -1.84 -8.82 -8.48
C LEU A 28 -2.91 -9.36 -7.53
N LYS A 29 -3.90 -10.10 -8.05
CA LYS A 29 -4.90 -10.78 -7.21
C LYS A 29 -4.26 -11.84 -6.29
N LYS A 30 -3.26 -12.58 -6.77
CA LYS A 30 -2.49 -13.50 -5.92
C LYS A 30 -1.71 -12.78 -4.82
N GLU A 31 -1.13 -11.62 -5.12
CA GLU A 31 -0.44 -10.82 -4.10
C GLU A 31 -1.42 -10.31 -3.04
N LEU A 32 -2.63 -9.89 -3.42
CA LEU A 32 -3.69 -9.56 -2.45
C LEU A 32 -4.04 -10.76 -1.56
N ALA A 33 -4.21 -11.94 -2.16
CA ALA A 33 -4.55 -13.16 -1.43
C ALA A 33 -3.48 -13.59 -0.43
N LYS A 34 -2.19 -13.43 -0.78
CA LYS A 34 -1.06 -13.68 0.11
C LYS A 34 -1.12 -12.84 1.40
N HIS A 35 -1.70 -11.63 1.32
CA HIS A 35 -1.87 -10.71 2.44
C HIS A 35 -3.27 -10.78 3.06
N GLN A 36 -4.13 -11.72 2.64
CA GLN A 36 -5.52 -11.85 3.09
C GLN A 36 -6.36 -10.59 2.83
N LEU A 37 -6.11 -9.95 1.68
CA LEU A 37 -6.80 -8.75 1.21
C LEU A 37 -7.73 -9.03 0.02
N ASP A 38 -7.93 -10.30 -0.33
CA ASP A 38 -8.81 -10.78 -1.40
C ASP A 38 -10.26 -10.93 -0.91
N ALA A 39 -10.95 -9.80 -0.73
CA ALA A 39 -12.40 -9.83 -0.53
C ALA A 39 -13.12 -10.35 -1.79
N GLU A 40 -14.20 -11.11 -1.59
CA GLU A 40 -15.05 -11.58 -2.68
C GLU A 40 -15.59 -10.38 -3.48
N GLY A 41 -15.49 -10.45 -4.81
CA GLY A 41 -15.93 -9.37 -5.69
C GLY A 41 -14.88 -8.29 -5.96
N ILE A 42 -13.66 -8.40 -5.45
CA ILE A 42 -12.56 -7.53 -5.87
C ILE A 42 -12.13 -7.84 -7.31
N GLU A 43 -12.17 -6.82 -8.14
CA GLU A 43 -11.64 -6.84 -9.49
C GLU A 43 -10.43 -5.92 -9.62
N VAL A 44 -9.43 -6.41 -10.34
CA VAL A 44 -8.18 -5.69 -10.61
C VAL A 44 -8.02 -5.64 -12.13
N GLN A 45 -7.99 -4.42 -12.66
CA GLN A 45 -7.75 -4.15 -14.08
C GLN A 45 -6.39 -3.47 -14.23
N VAL A 46 -5.64 -3.86 -15.26
CA VAL A 46 -4.32 -3.30 -15.54
C VAL A 46 -4.34 -2.68 -16.94
N ASP A 47 -3.98 -1.41 -17.03
CA ASP A 47 -3.79 -0.66 -18.27
C ASP A 47 -2.35 -0.10 -18.28
N GLY A 48 -1.45 -0.80 -18.97
CA GLY A 48 -0.02 -0.54 -18.86
C GLY A 48 0.47 -0.72 -17.42
N ASP A 49 1.03 0.33 -16.83
CA ASP A 49 1.50 0.37 -15.43
C ASP A 49 0.49 0.99 -14.45
N LYS A 50 -0.71 1.33 -14.93
CA LYS A 50 -1.83 1.78 -14.09
C LYS A 50 -2.70 0.59 -13.70
N VAL A 51 -2.99 0.50 -12.41
CA VAL A 51 -3.93 -0.48 -11.84
C VAL A 51 -5.22 0.23 -11.46
N THR A 52 -6.37 -0.35 -11.79
CA THR A 52 -7.68 0.07 -11.26
C THR A 52 -8.25 -1.06 -10.43
N VAL A 53 -8.69 -0.74 -9.21
CA VAL A 53 -9.31 -1.71 -8.31
C VAL A 53 -10.75 -1.30 -7.98
N THR A 54 -11.67 -2.24 -8.14
CA THR A 54 -13.11 -2.09 -7.90
C THR A 54 -13.63 -3.24 -7.04
N GLY A 55 -14.78 -3.05 -6.39
CA GLY A 55 -15.43 -4.08 -5.57
C GLY A 55 -15.62 -3.63 -4.12
N PRO A 56 -16.16 -4.50 -3.26
CA PRO A 56 -16.44 -4.16 -1.88
C PRO A 56 -15.17 -4.10 -1.04
N ALA A 57 -15.12 -3.16 -0.10
CA ALA A 57 -14.16 -3.12 1.00
C ALA A 57 -14.91 -2.94 2.32
N ALA A 58 -14.61 -3.78 3.30
CA ALA A 58 -15.26 -3.75 4.62
C ALA A 58 -15.01 -2.43 5.36
N SER A 59 -13.85 -1.80 5.16
CA SER A 59 -13.47 -0.55 5.82
C SER A 59 -12.53 0.29 4.98
N THR A 60 -12.40 1.58 5.34
CA THR A 60 -11.41 2.49 4.71
C THR A 60 -10.00 1.92 4.84
N GLU A 61 -9.66 1.36 6.00
CA GLU A 61 -8.35 0.72 6.22
C GLU A 61 -8.12 -0.46 5.25
N GLN A 62 -9.11 -1.33 5.04
CA GLN A 62 -8.96 -2.44 4.11
C GLN A 62 -8.73 -1.92 2.68
N ALA A 63 -9.51 -0.92 2.25
CA ALA A 63 -9.35 -0.32 0.93
C ALA A 63 -7.95 0.29 0.74
N GLU A 64 -7.45 1.01 1.74
CA GLU A 64 -6.10 1.57 1.75
C GLU A 64 -5.01 0.49 1.71
N LYS A 65 -5.17 -0.60 2.47
CA LYS A 65 -4.24 -1.73 2.44
C LYS A 65 -4.22 -2.43 1.08
N ILE A 66 -5.38 -2.60 0.43
CA ILE A 66 -5.47 -3.15 -0.93
C ILE A 66 -4.68 -2.26 -1.90
N VAL A 67 -4.90 -0.94 -1.84
CA VAL A 67 -4.19 0.03 -2.68
C VAL A 67 -2.67 -0.06 -2.48
N LEU A 68 -2.21 -0.16 -1.23
CA LEU A 68 -0.79 -0.28 -0.91
C LEU A 68 -0.18 -1.61 -1.37
N ALA A 69 -0.90 -2.73 -1.23
CA ALA A 69 -0.43 -4.03 -1.71
C ALA A 69 -0.25 -4.03 -3.23
N LEU A 70 -1.22 -3.47 -3.96
CA LEU A 70 -1.15 -3.34 -5.41
C LEU A 70 -0.05 -2.37 -5.85
N GLY A 71 0.02 -1.20 -5.22
CA GLY A 71 0.93 -0.14 -5.64
C GLY A 71 2.39 -0.35 -5.26
N ASN A 72 2.66 -1.04 -4.15
CA ASN A 72 4.01 -1.48 -3.77
C ASN A 72 4.47 -2.72 -4.55
N THR A 73 3.96 -2.93 -5.76
CA THR A 73 4.37 -3.99 -6.67
C THR A 73 5.22 -3.40 -7.78
N MET A 74 6.33 -4.06 -8.11
CA MET A 74 7.19 -3.64 -9.21
C MET A 74 6.41 -3.61 -10.54
N GLY A 75 6.60 -2.54 -11.32
CA GLY A 75 5.88 -2.33 -12.58
C GLY A 75 4.56 -1.56 -12.43
N VAL A 76 4.13 -1.21 -11.21
CA VAL A 76 2.94 -0.39 -10.95
C VAL A 76 3.34 1.05 -10.65
N SER A 77 2.85 2.02 -11.43
CA SER A 77 3.12 3.45 -11.21
C SER A 77 1.94 4.19 -10.58
N SER A 78 0.73 3.64 -10.70
CA SER A 78 -0.45 4.23 -10.08
C SER A 78 -1.54 3.20 -9.81
N VAL A 79 -2.31 3.45 -8.75
CA VAL A 79 -3.49 2.68 -8.39
C VAL A 79 -4.69 3.62 -8.28
N GLU A 80 -5.70 3.42 -9.12
CA GLU A 80 -6.99 4.08 -9.03
C GLU A 80 -7.93 3.25 -8.14
N ASN A 81 -8.26 3.81 -6.98
CA ASN A 81 -9.16 3.22 -6.00
C ASN A 81 -10.62 3.57 -6.31
N LYS A 82 -11.39 2.56 -6.66
CA LYS A 82 -12.84 2.59 -6.87
C LYS A 82 -13.56 1.55 -6.00
N LEU A 83 -12.99 1.22 -4.84
CA LEU A 83 -13.63 0.30 -3.89
C LEU A 83 -14.83 0.96 -3.22
N ASP A 84 -15.89 0.18 -3.03
CA ASP A 84 -17.09 0.54 -2.29
C ASP A 84 -16.86 0.25 -0.80
N VAL A 85 -16.58 1.30 -0.03
CA VAL A 85 -16.24 1.19 1.39
C VAL A 85 -17.49 1.12 2.27
N ALA A 86 -17.69 -0.01 2.95
CA ALA A 86 -18.84 -0.22 3.84
C ALA A 86 -18.75 0.59 5.14
N GLN A 87 -17.56 0.66 5.74
CA GLN A 87 -17.31 1.42 6.96
C GLN A 87 -16.29 2.55 6.70
N PRO A 88 -16.78 3.78 6.41
CA PRO A 88 -15.90 4.93 6.23
C PRO A 88 -15.26 5.35 7.56
N ALA A 89 -13.98 5.70 7.51
CA ALA A 89 -13.20 6.22 8.63
C ALA A 89 -12.30 7.36 8.16
N ALA A 90 -11.57 8.00 9.08
CA ALA A 90 -10.55 8.97 8.71
C ALA A 90 -9.49 8.31 7.82
N GLU A 91 -9.17 8.95 6.70
CA GLU A 91 -8.16 8.47 5.76
C GLU A 91 -6.76 8.58 6.36
N ALA A 92 -5.96 7.53 6.19
CA ALA A 92 -4.57 7.55 6.57
C ALA A 92 -3.74 8.34 5.56
N ARG A 93 -2.63 8.92 6.02
CA ARG A 93 -1.67 9.55 5.11
C ARG A 93 -0.84 8.46 4.44
N MET A 94 -0.61 8.60 3.14
CA MET A 94 0.31 7.74 2.39
C MET A 94 1.69 8.39 2.36
N TYR A 95 2.71 7.68 2.82
CA TYR A 95 4.08 8.18 2.88
C TYR A 95 5.03 7.32 2.05
N THR A 96 5.72 7.93 1.10
CA THR A 96 6.79 7.26 0.34
C THR A 96 8.10 7.33 1.11
N VAL A 97 8.61 6.17 1.52
CA VAL A 97 9.87 5.99 2.24
C VAL A 97 11.03 6.58 1.43
N LYS A 98 11.85 7.40 2.07
CA LYS A 98 13.04 8.02 1.48
C LYS A 98 14.29 7.23 1.86
N SER A 99 15.38 7.47 1.14
CA SER A 99 16.66 6.85 1.46
C SER A 99 17.14 7.28 2.85
N GLY A 100 17.45 6.30 3.72
CA GLY A 100 17.91 6.53 5.10
C GLY A 100 16.79 6.67 6.14
N ASP A 101 15.53 6.50 5.75
CA ASP A 101 14.40 6.47 6.67
C ASP A 101 14.40 5.22 7.54
N THR A 102 13.88 5.39 8.75
CA THR A 102 13.45 4.32 9.64
C THR A 102 12.02 4.61 10.08
N LEU A 103 11.25 3.62 10.51
CA LEU A 103 9.88 3.88 10.99
C LEU A 103 9.86 4.90 12.15
N TRP A 104 10.92 4.93 12.97
CA TRP A 104 11.08 5.95 14.01
C TRP A 104 11.15 7.36 13.42
N LYS A 105 12.02 7.59 12.43
CA LYS A 105 12.15 8.90 11.77
C LYS A 105 10.85 9.31 11.08
N ILE A 106 10.19 8.37 10.40
CA ILE A 106 8.90 8.61 9.75
C ILE A 106 7.85 8.99 10.81
N ALA A 107 7.80 8.30 11.94
CA ALA A 107 6.90 8.65 13.04
C ALA A 107 7.17 10.06 13.58
N GLU A 108 8.43 10.48 13.73
CA GLU A 108 8.76 11.85 14.14
C GLU A 108 8.40 12.90 13.06
N GLU A 109 8.56 12.58 11.78
CA GLU A 109 8.17 13.47 10.67
C GLU A 109 6.64 13.63 10.60
N MET A 110 5.91 12.54 10.78
CA MET A 110 4.46 12.50 10.56
C MET A 110 3.63 12.87 11.78
N TYR A 111 4.09 12.48 12.98
CA TYR A 111 3.41 12.73 14.24
C TYR A 111 4.06 13.84 15.06
N GLY A 112 5.22 14.35 14.64
CA GLY A 112 5.94 15.40 15.33
C GLY A 112 7.09 14.87 16.20
N LYS A 113 8.04 15.78 16.48
CA LYS A 113 9.27 15.49 17.23
C LYS A 113 8.97 14.86 18.59
N GLY A 114 9.68 13.78 18.94
CA GLY A 114 9.48 13.04 20.19
C GLY A 114 8.46 11.89 20.08
N ASN A 115 7.69 11.81 18.98
CA ASN A 115 6.74 10.70 18.76
C ASN A 115 7.35 9.51 18.03
N GLY A 116 8.68 9.40 17.95
CA GLY A 116 9.33 8.29 17.25
C GLY A 116 8.95 6.91 17.77
N ALA A 117 8.65 6.79 19.08
CA ALA A 117 8.15 5.54 19.69
C ALA A 117 6.79 5.08 19.13
N LYS A 118 6.04 5.96 18.44
CA LYS A 118 4.79 5.62 17.73
C LYS A 118 5.04 4.91 16.40
N TYR A 119 6.29 4.58 16.07
CA TYR A 119 6.62 3.74 14.91
C TYR A 119 5.86 2.40 14.90
N ASN A 120 5.52 1.84 16.07
CA ASN A 120 4.73 0.62 16.17
C ASN A 120 3.34 0.79 15.55
N VAL A 121 2.73 1.97 15.67
CA VAL A 121 1.42 2.27 15.06
C VAL A 121 1.51 2.21 13.53
N ILE A 122 2.61 2.73 12.96
CA ILE A 122 2.88 2.63 11.52
C ILE A 122 3.09 1.17 11.13
N PHE A 123 3.90 0.42 11.90
CA PHE A 123 4.14 -0.98 11.64
C PHE A 123 2.82 -1.78 11.62
N GLU A 124 1.98 -1.62 12.65
CA GLU A 124 0.68 -2.28 12.78
C GLU A 124 -0.29 -1.91 11.64
N ALA A 125 -0.27 -0.66 11.20
CA ALA A 125 -1.11 -0.21 10.08
C ALA A 125 -0.71 -0.84 8.73
N ASN A 126 0.51 -1.36 8.62
CA ASN A 126 1.04 -1.94 7.38
C ASN A 126 1.19 -3.48 7.45
N THR A 127 0.77 -4.14 8.53
CA THR A 127 0.68 -5.61 8.54
C THR A 127 -0.54 -6.08 7.73
N PRO A 128 -0.46 -7.25 7.05
CA PRO A 128 0.68 -8.18 7.03
C PRO A 128 1.75 -7.88 5.97
N MET A 129 1.58 -6.84 5.15
CA MET A 129 2.51 -6.50 4.05
C MET A 129 3.92 -6.17 4.56
N LEU A 130 4.02 -5.51 5.71
CA LEU A 130 5.27 -5.23 6.42
C LEU A 130 5.47 -6.28 7.53
N SER A 131 6.42 -7.19 7.32
CA SER A 131 6.68 -8.31 8.25
C SER A 131 7.61 -7.97 9.43
N HIS A 132 8.36 -6.87 9.33
CA HIS A 132 9.27 -6.42 10.39
C HIS A 132 9.42 -4.89 10.31
N PRO A 133 9.52 -4.17 11.43
CA PRO A 133 9.62 -2.70 11.45
C PRO A 133 10.79 -2.16 10.62
N ASP A 134 11.93 -2.85 10.64
CA ASP A 134 13.11 -2.43 9.87
C ASP A 134 13.12 -2.88 8.39
N LYS A 135 12.12 -3.66 7.94
CA LYS A 135 12.04 -4.16 6.57
C LYS A 135 11.28 -3.21 5.64
N ILE A 136 11.63 -1.92 5.74
CA ILE A 136 11.18 -0.90 4.78
C ILE A 136 12.29 -0.61 3.77
N TYR A 137 11.92 -0.18 2.58
CA TYR A 137 12.88 0.18 1.53
C TYR A 137 12.54 1.53 0.88
N PRO A 138 13.54 2.25 0.35
CA PRO A 138 13.31 3.51 -0.34
C PRO A 138 12.33 3.33 -1.50
N GLY A 139 11.31 4.19 -1.55
CA GLY A 139 10.25 4.18 -2.53
C GLY A 139 9.03 3.32 -2.17
N GLN A 140 9.09 2.53 -1.10
CA GLN A 140 7.91 1.87 -0.54
C GLN A 140 6.92 2.92 -0.04
N VAL A 141 5.63 2.74 -0.31
CA VAL A 141 4.57 3.58 0.26
C VAL A 141 4.00 2.90 1.49
N LEU A 142 3.88 3.64 2.59
CA LEU A 142 3.35 3.17 3.86
C LEU A 142 2.08 3.92 4.24
N ARG A 143 1.16 3.18 4.88
CA ARG A 143 0.01 3.74 5.58
C ARG A 143 0.45 4.39 6.88
N ILE A 144 0.12 5.66 7.09
CA ILE A 144 0.37 6.40 8.32
C ILE A 144 -0.97 6.83 8.93
N PRO A 145 -1.54 6.06 9.87
CA PRO A 145 -2.81 6.41 10.51
C PRO A 145 -2.66 7.64 11.41
N GLU A 146 -3.72 8.39 11.66
CA GLU A 146 -3.68 9.47 12.65
C GLU A 146 -3.55 8.92 14.08
N LEU A 147 -2.87 9.67 14.96
CA LEU A 147 -2.90 9.39 16.39
C LEU A 147 -4.24 9.91 16.93
N GLY A 148 -5.09 9.01 17.40
CA GLY A 148 -6.36 9.37 18.06
C GLY A 148 -6.18 10.10 19.38
#